data_AF-A0A210QK07-F1
#
_entry.id   AF-A0A210QK07-F1
#
_cell.length_a   1.000
_cell.length_b   1.000
_cell.length_c   1.000
_cell.angle_alpha   90.00
_cell.angle_beta   90.00
_cell.angle_gamma   90.00
#
_symmetry.space_group_name_H-M   'P 1'
#
loop_
_entity.id
_entity.type
_entity.pdbx_description
1 polymer ?
#
loop_
_entity_poly.entity_id
_entity_poly.type
_entity_poly.pdbx_seq_one_letter_code
_entity_poly.pdbx_strand_id
1 'polypeptide(L)'
;MGNIFRPGPKPIIAPVEKSTVAEVNQSAVIKCKVDNAISAYWSTFKDGTRQKIDKNDGRYKVHFSGGICSLRILKVEIDDGGFYVCTATGSNGTTEQQQVNLRVGPTIQIEKQRYKCYTNSHVTLKCNAVGADRCEWKSKEPITVPSYRYELNQDFSLTIHELEENDRGEYTCTVTNDHSGLEKRSEKITLDVVPFCKKIDWKNKGQKDELLKEVKEIAKENFRILLYGHTNSGKSSFINSLKTAVTGELSEITPQGSTDQSKTTKDSHLKIADLPFTICDTSGFDNTAKGDRIDVDLLNILQNKKETGNSDTVKPRKPIHAADRSKLPMFCVVYVVACNMVKLIPDEKCARIKLLQRKIEQLGFQMVILITKIDLLMKEDISMTYGSDQLRDEMEVLHKKIGIDEKNMYAVQNYCRETGTDDHMDQALLYALRCILQKLTDISDAYGSQNEEE
;
A
#
# COMPACT_ATOMS: atom_id res chain seq x y z
N MET A 1 7.57 -72.80 -53.62
CA MET A 1 8.23 -71.48 -53.56
C MET A 1 7.92 -70.87 -52.20
N GLY A 2 8.86 -70.92 -51.26
CA GLY A 2 8.69 -70.24 -49.97
C GLY A 2 9.03 -68.76 -50.14
N ASN A 3 8.05 -67.89 -49.95
CA ASN A 3 8.29 -66.45 -49.91
C ASN A 3 9.22 -66.14 -48.74
N ILE A 4 10.47 -65.81 -49.05
CA ILE A 4 11.44 -65.28 -48.07
C ILE A 4 10.92 -63.90 -47.69
N PHE A 5 10.22 -63.82 -46.55
CA PHE A 5 9.78 -62.56 -45.97
C PHE A 5 11.04 -61.79 -45.53
N ARG A 6 11.52 -60.88 -46.38
CA ARG A 6 12.61 -59.98 -45.98
C ARG A 6 12.04 -59.05 -44.90
N PRO A 7 12.60 -59.04 -43.67
CA PRO A 7 12.13 -58.09 -42.67
C PRO A 7 12.45 -56.69 -43.18
N GLY A 8 11.40 -55.93 -43.50
CA GLY A 8 11.46 -54.46 -43.66
C GLY A 8 12.16 -53.75 -42.48
N PRO A 9 12.60 -52.51 -42.69
CA PRO A 9 13.49 -51.81 -41.77
C PRO A 9 12.83 -51.60 -40.40
N LYS A 10 13.63 -51.70 -39.33
CA LYS A 10 13.19 -51.33 -37.98
C LYS A 10 12.91 -49.81 -37.93
N PRO A 11 11.92 -49.36 -37.14
CA PRO A 11 11.78 -47.95 -36.81
C PRO A 11 13.08 -47.40 -36.24
N ILE A 12 13.32 -46.11 -36.49
CA ILE A 12 14.40 -45.33 -35.89
C ILE A 12 13.76 -44.14 -35.19
N ILE A 13 13.99 -43.98 -33.89
CA ILE A 13 13.47 -42.89 -33.08
C ILE A 13 14.61 -42.09 -32.47
N ALA A 14 14.56 -40.78 -32.64
CA ALA A 14 15.45 -39.84 -31.96
C ALA A 14 14.63 -38.71 -31.33
N PRO A 15 14.91 -38.32 -30.08
CA PRO A 15 14.23 -37.18 -29.49
C PRO A 15 14.74 -35.90 -30.16
N VAL A 16 13.85 -34.95 -30.45
CA VAL A 16 14.28 -33.62 -30.96
C VAL A 16 15.06 -32.90 -29.87
N GLU A 17 14.53 -32.94 -28.65
CA GLU A 17 15.19 -32.49 -27.43
C GLU A 17 15.10 -33.60 -26.39
N LYS A 18 16.21 -33.88 -25.69
CA LYS A 18 16.24 -34.88 -24.61
C LYS A 18 15.51 -34.42 -23.35
N SER A 19 15.42 -33.10 -23.16
CA SER A 19 14.75 -32.45 -22.04
C SER A 19 14.13 -31.15 -22.52
N THR A 20 12.88 -30.89 -22.14
CA THR A 20 12.16 -29.65 -22.44
C THR A 20 11.68 -29.04 -21.12
N VAL A 21 11.79 -27.72 -20.97
CA VAL A 21 11.29 -26.98 -19.80
C VAL A 21 10.01 -26.24 -20.21
N ALA A 22 8.99 -26.32 -19.36
CA ALA A 22 7.74 -25.59 -19.54
C ALA A 22 7.31 -24.96 -18.22
N GLU A 23 6.51 -23.90 -18.29
CA GLU A 23 5.98 -23.23 -17.10
C GLU A 23 4.52 -23.65 -16.87
N VAL A 24 4.10 -23.67 -15.60
CA VAL A 24 2.70 -23.95 -15.23
C VAL A 24 1.75 -22.99 -15.97
N ASN A 25 0.56 -23.46 -16.32
CA ASN A 25 -0.46 -22.75 -17.09
C ASN A 25 -0.09 -22.38 -18.55
N GLN A 26 1.12 -22.64 -19.01
CA GLN A 26 1.50 -22.48 -20.43
C GLN A 26 1.31 -23.78 -21.21
N SER A 27 1.59 -23.75 -22.53
CA SER A 27 1.56 -24.95 -23.37
C SER A 27 2.96 -25.51 -23.61
N ALA A 28 3.12 -26.83 -23.49
CA ALA A 28 4.37 -27.54 -23.77
C ALA A 28 4.25 -28.41 -25.02
N VAL A 29 5.35 -28.63 -25.74
CA VAL A 29 5.41 -29.57 -26.87
C VAL A 29 6.69 -30.39 -26.79
N ILE A 30 6.57 -31.71 -26.63
CA ILE A 30 7.68 -32.64 -26.78
C ILE A 30 7.58 -33.37 -28.13
N LYS A 31 8.73 -33.64 -28.77
CA LYS A 31 8.79 -34.18 -30.13
C LYS A 31 9.87 -35.26 -30.26
N CYS A 32 9.57 -36.29 -31.02
CA CYS A 32 10.54 -37.26 -31.53
C CYS A 32 10.51 -37.29 -33.05
N LYS A 33 11.69 -37.32 -33.67
CA LYS A 33 11.85 -37.71 -35.07
C LYS A 33 11.76 -39.23 -35.16
N VAL A 34 10.96 -39.71 -36.09
CA VAL A 34 10.61 -41.12 -36.27
C VAL A 34 10.69 -41.47 -37.74
N ASP A 35 11.62 -42.35 -38.09
CA ASP A 35 11.79 -42.91 -39.44
C ASP A 35 11.36 -44.38 -39.47
N ASN A 36 10.95 -44.89 -40.64
CA ASN A 36 10.54 -46.28 -40.87
C ASN A 36 9.39 -46.81 -39.95
N ALA A 37 8.46 -45.94 -39.54
CA ALA A 37 7.31 -46.31 -38.71
C ALA A 37 5.96 -46.07 -39.40
N ILE A 38 4.99 -46.95 -39.14
CA ILE A 38 3.59 -46.81 -39.58
C ILE A 38 2.75 -46.11 -38.50
N SER A 39 3.10 -46.30 -37.23
CA SER A 39 2.42 -45.65 -36.13
C SER A 39 3.39 -45.27 -35.02
N ALA A 40 3.13 -44.15 -34.36
CA ALA A 40 3.82 -43.74 -33.15
C ALA A 40 2.82 -43.23 -32.11
N TYR A 41 3.14 -43.41 -30.83
CA TYR A 41 2.34 -42.92 -29.71
C TYR A 41 3.22 -42.53 -28.53
N TRP A 42 2.64 -41.75 -27.62
CA TRP A 42 3.28 -41.33 -26.37
C TRP A 42 2.71 -42.09 -25.19
N SER A 43 3.56 -42.30 -24.19
CA SER A 43 3.19 -42.88 -22.91
C SER A 43 3.92 -42.13 -21.79
N THR A 44 3.30 -42.05 -20.64
CA THR A 44 3.85 -41.42 -19.43
C THR A 44 3.82 -42.43 -18.27
N PHE A 45 4.56 -42.15 -17.21
CA PHE A 45 4.51 -42.92 -15.97
C PHE A 45 3.64 -42.17 -14.98
N LYS A 46 2.48 -42.74 -14.64
CA LYS A 46 1.60 -42.26 -13.56
C LYS A 46 1.50 -43.35 -12.51
N ASP A 47 1.73 -43.01 -11.24
CA ASP A 47 1.70 -43.94 -10.10
C ASP A 47 2.59 -45.19 -10.31
N GLY A 48 3.79 -44.98 -10.89
CA GLY A 48 4.74 -46.05 -11.20
C GLY A 48 4.34 -46.96 -12.37
N THR A 49 3.16 -46.77 -12.96
CA THR A 49 2.65 -47.57 -14.06
C THR A 49 2.74 -46.79 -15.38
N ARG A 50 3.23 -47.45 -16.43
CA ARG A 50 3.30 -46.84 -17.76
C ARG A 50 1.93 -46.86 -18.42
N GLN A 51 1.41 -45.68 -18.74
CA GLN A 51 0.10 -45.51 -19.36
C GLN A 51 0.25 -44.84 -20.73
N LYS A 52 -0.49 -45.35 -21.72
CA LYS A 52 -0.54 -44.76 -23.06
C LYS A 52 -1.42 -43.51 -23.04
N ILE A 53 -0.93 -42.41 -23.60
CA ILE A 53 -1.67 -41.15 -23.71
C ILE A 53 -2.59 -41.27 -24.93
N ASP A 54 -3.89 -41.02 -24.73
CA ASP A 54 -4.85 -40.97 -25.83
C ASP A 54 -4.63 -39.70 -26.67
N LYS A 55 -4.85 -39.80 -27.98
CA LYS A 55 -4.52 -38.75 -28.94
C LYS A 55 -5.26 -37.44 -28.71
N ASN A 56 -6.43 -37.48 -28.04
CA ASN A 56 -7.31 -36.34 -27.81
C ASN A 56 -7.85 -36.24 -26.38
N ASP A 57 -7.17 -36.81 -25.39
CA ASP A 57 -7.58 -36.71 -23.99
C ASP A 57 -7.41 -35.29 -23.45
N GLY A 58 -8.51 -34.53 -23.41
CA GLY A 58 -8.60 -33.22 -22.78
C GLY A 58 -7.45 -32.28 -23.15
N ARG A 59 -6.51 -32.11 -22.20
CA ARG A 59 -5.31 -31.24 -22.28
C ARG A 59 -4.20 -31.77 -23.20
N TYR A 60 -4.17 -33.06 -23.51
CA TYR A 60 -3.15 -33.70 -24.34
C TYR A 60 -3.58 -33.83 -25.81
N LYS A 61 -2.68 -33.47 -26.73
CA LYS A 61 -2.88 -33.61 -28.18
C LYS A 61 -1.68 -34.32 -28.81
N VAL A 62 -1.90 -35.53 -29.32
CA VAL A 62 -0.85 -36.30 -30.00
C VAL A 62 -1.02 -36.20 -31.50
N HIS A 63 0.06 -35.87 -32.19
CA HIS A 63 0.11 -35.81 -33.65
C HIS A 63 1.32 -36.59 -34.18
N PHE A 64 1.10 -37.41 -35.21
CA PHE A 64 2.17 -38.10 -35.93
C PHE A 64 2.00 -37.87 -37.42
N SER A 65 2.90 -37.08 -38.01
CA SER A 65 2.90 -36.75 -39.44
C SER A 65 4.31 -36.37 -39.90
N GLY A 66 4.63 -36.66 -41.16
CA GLY A 66 5.91 -36.24 -41.77
C GLY A 66 7.17 -36.72 -41.03
N GLY A 67 7.11 -37.90 -40.39
CA GLY A 67 8.24 -38.45 -39.62
C GLY A 67 8.47 -37.77 -38.26
N ILE A 68 7.50 -37.00 -37.75
CA ILE A 68 7.56 -36.38 -36.43
C ILE A 68 6.36 -36.80 -35.60
N CYS A 69 6.63 -37.36 -34.42
CA CYS A 69 5.62 -37.63 -33.40
C CYS A 69 5.71 -36.56 -32.30
N SER A 70 4.66 -35.76 -32.13
CA SER A 70 4.59 -34.68 -31.15
C SER A 70 3.47 -34.89 -30.15
N LEU A 71 3.75 -34.61 -28.88
CA LEU A 71 2.75 -34.47 -27.82
C LEU A 71 2.71 -33.00 -27.40
N ARG A 72 1.54 -32.37 -27.56
CA ARG A 72 1.26 -31.02 -27.06
C ARG A 72 0.39 -31.11 -25.80
N ILE A 73 0.81 -30.43 -24.75
CA ILE A 73 0.05 -30.23 -23.51
C ILE A 73 -0.45 -28.79 -23.53
N LEU A 74 -1.76 -28.58 -23.53
CA LEU A 74 -2.35 -27.26 -23.75
C LEU A 74 -2.19 -26.31 -22.56
N LYS A 75 -2.29 -26.83 -21.33
CA LYS A 75 -2.15 -26.10 -20.07
C LYS A 75 -1.38 -26.97 -19.10
N VAL A 76 -0.10 -26.71 -18.91
CA VAL A 76 0.81 -27.53 -18.10
C VAL A 76 0.49 -27.39 -16.61
N GLU A 77 0.47 -28.52 -15.90
CA GLU A 77 0.39 -28.62 -14.45
C GLU A 77 1.70 -29.19 -13.89
N ILE A 78 1.96 -29.01 -12.59
CA ILE A 78 3.21 -29.50 -11.96
C ILE A 78 3.38 -31.01 -12.16
N ASP A 79 2.29 -31.76 -12.01
CA ASP A 79 2.26 -33.23 -12.15
C ASP A 79 2.45 -33.72 -13.59
N ASP A 80 2.44 -32.83 -14.58
CA ASP A 80 2.83 -33.18 -15.94
C ASP A 80 4.35 -33.38 -16.08
N GLY A 81 5.14 -32.95 -15.08
CA GLY A 81 6.59 -33.11 -15.06
C GLY A 81 7.03 -34.58 -14.93
N GLY A 82 8.04 -34.96 -15.70
CA GLY A 82 8.63 -36.30 -15.66
C GLY A 82 8.94 -36.86 -17.04
N PHE A 83 9.07 -38.18 -17.09
CA PHE A 83 9.54 -38.87 -18.28
C PHE A 83 8.41 -39.36 -19.17
N TYR A 84 8.49 -38.98 -20.44
CA TYR A 84 7.60 -39.41 -21.50
C TYR A 84 8.35 -40.34 -22.45
N VAL A 85 7.69 -41.39 -22.90
CA VAL A 85 8.27 -42.38 -23.82
C VAL A 85 7.49 -42.38 -25.13
N CYS A 86 8.18 -42.00 -26.21
CA CYS A 86 7.70 -42.16 -27.57
C CYS A 86 7.96 -43.59 -28.03
N THR A 87 6.92 -44.29 -28.47
CA THR A 87 7.04 -45.65 -29.04
C THR A 87 6.59 -45.61 -30.48
N ALA A 88 7.42 -46.15 -31.39
CA ALA A 88 7.10 -46.26 -32.80
C ALA A 88 7.10 -47.72 -33.25
N THR A 89 6.18 -48.06 -34.14
CA THR A 89 5.97 -49.41 -34.66
C THR A 89 6.10 -49.42 -36.18
N GLY A 90 6.97 -50.29 -36.69
CA GLY A 90 7.23 -50.46 -38.13
C GLY A 90 6.22 -51.40 -38.80
N SER A 91 6.38 -51.59 -40.11
CA SER A 91 5.48 -52.43 -40.92
C SER A 91 5.41 -53.89 -40.50
N ASN A 92 6.45 -54.39 -39.84
CA ASN A 92 6.57 -55.79 -39.43
C ASN A 92 6.29 -55.98 -37.93
N GLY A 93 5.70 -54.98 -37.27
CA GLY A 93 5.42 -55.01 -35.83
C GLY A 93 6.65 -54.80 -34.93
N THR A 94 7.83 -54.52 -35.48
CA THR A 94 9.01 -54.14 -34.69
C THR A 94 8.79 -52.79 -34.03
N THR A 95 9.16 -52.69 -32.74
CA THR A 95 8.98 -51.46 -31.95
C THR A 95 10.31 -50.92 -31.46
N GLU A 96 10.45 -49.60 -31.46
CA GLU A 96 11.52 -48.89 -30.78
C GLU A 96 10.92 -47.87 -29.79
N GLN A 97 11.70 -47.49 -28.77
CA GLN A 97 11.28 -46.57 -27.72
C GLN A 97 12.36 -45.55 -27.42
N GLN A 98 11.95 -44.31 -27.19
CA GLN A 98 12.84 -43.24 -26.80
C GLN A 98 12.21 -42.37 -25.72
N GLN A 99 12.99 -42.06 -24.68
CA GLN A 99 12.57 -41.26 -23.53
C GLN A 99 12.92 -39.78 -23.72
N VAL A 100 12.02 -38.92 -23.27
CA VAL A 100 12.14 -37.45 -23.22
C VAL A 100 11.72 -37.00 -21.82
N ASN A 101 12.48 -36.07 -21.23
CA ASN A 101 12.13 -35.48 -19.94
C ASN A 101 11.38 -34.16 -20.14
N LEU A 102 10.22 -34.00 -19.51
CA LEU A 102 9.53 -32.71 -19.40
C LEU A 102 9.74 -32.19 -17.97
N ARG A 103 10.36 -31.03 -17.84
CA ARG A 103 10.51 -30.34 -16.56
C ARG A 103 9.51 -29.21 -16.49
N VAL A 104 8.85 -29.06 -15.35
CA VAL A 104 7.83 -28.03 -15.15
C VAL A 104 8.32 -27.03 -14.10
N GLY A 105 8.43 -25.78 -14.50
CA GLY A 105 8.83 -24.66 -13.66
C GLY A 105 7.63 -23.82 -13.18
N PRO A 106 7.81 -23.07 -12.08
CA PRO A 106 6.79 -22.17 -11.56
C PRO A 106 6.58 -20.95 -12.47
N THR A 107 5.41 -20.32 -12.35
CA THR A 107 5.16 -18.99 -12.94
C THR A 107 5.06 -17.93 -11.86
N ILE A 108 5.55 -16.72 -12.15
CA ILE A 108 5.37 -15.53 -11.32
C ILE A 108 4.42 -14.57 -12.03
N GLN A 109 3.45 -14.01 -11.31
CA GLN A 109 2.62 -12.92 -11.79
C GLN A 109 2.91 -11.64 -10.98
N ILE A 110 3.52 -10.64 -11.63
CA ILE A 110 3.80 -9.33 -11.01
C ILE A 110 2.63 -8.39 -11.30
N GLU A 111 1.94 -7.94 -10.25
CA GLU A 111 0.90 -6.91 -10.35
C GLU A 111 1.50 -5.52 -10.63
N LYS A 112 2.56 -5.16 -9.89
CA LYS A 112 3.20 -3.84 -10.00
C LYS A 112 4.72 -3.95 -9.98
N GLN A 113 5.37 -3.42 -11.01
CA GLN A 113 6.84 -3.42 -11.11
C GLN A 113 7.52 -2.36 -10.24
N ARG A 114 6.79 -1.31 -9.83
CA ARG A 114 7.35 -0.17 -9.09
C ARG A 114 6.43 0.25 -7.95
N TYR A 115 6.97 0.30 -6.74
CA TYR A 115 6.31 0.80 -5.55
C TYR A 115 6.94 2.13 -5.15
N LYS A 116 6.12 3.04 -4.64
CA LYS A 116 6.57 4.29 -4.01
C LYS A 116 5.89 4.37 -2.66
N CYS A 117 6.69 4.38 -1.61
CA CYS A 117 6.24 4.33 -0.22
C CYS A 117 7.01 5.36 0.61
N TYR A 118 6.58 5.57 1.86
CA TYR A 118 7.20 6.54 2.76
C TYR A 118 7.90 5.86 3.92
N THR A 119 8.88 6.53 4.53
CA THR A 119 9.51 5.98 5.74
C THR A 119 8.49 5.77 6.88
N ASN A 120 8.73 4.83 7.78
CA ASN A 120 7.84 4.42 8.89
C ASN A 120 6.45 3.89 8.46
N SER A 121 6.24 3.64 7.17
CA SER A 121 5.08 2.93 6.63
C SER A 121 5.41 1.45 6.39
N HIS A 122 4.48 0.68 5.83
CA HIS A 122 4.71 -0.70 5.41
C HIS A 122 4.35 -0.87 3.93
N VAL A 123 4.94 -1.88 3.28
CA VAL A 123 4.65 -2.23 1.88
C VAL A 123 4.63 -3.73 1.71
N THR A 124 3.75 -4.23 0.84
CA THR A 124 3.74 -5.62 0.40
C THR A 124 4.13 -5.69 -1.07
N LEU A 125 5.31 -6.26 -1.36
CA LEU A 125 5.82 -6.49 -2.71
C LEU A 125 5.23 -7.81 -3.23
N LYS A 126 4.37 -7.70 -4.24
CA LYS A 126 3.57 -8.83 -4.75
C LYS A 126 4.36 -9.71 -5.71
N CYS A 127 4.46 -11.02 -5.41
CA CYS A 127 5.13 -12.01 -6.25
C CYS A 127 4.22 -13.13 -6.78
N ASN A 128 3.03 -13.34 -6.21
CA ASN A 128 1.97 -14.26 -6.67
C ASN A 128 2.47 -15.40 -7.58
N ALA A 129 3.11 -16.42 -6.98
CA ALA A 129 3.66 -17.53 -7.75
C ALA A 129 2.73 -18.75 -7.78
N VAL A 130 2.67 -19.42 -8.93
CA VAL A 130 1.92 -20.66 -9.12
C VAL A 130 2.89 -21.81 -9.39
N GLY A 131 2.68 -22.90 -8.68
CA GLY A 131 3.48 -24.12 -8.79
C GLY A 131 4.91 -24.00 -8.27
N ALA A 132 5.09 -23.20 -7.23
CA ALA A 132 6.34 -23.09 -6.48
C ALA A 132 6.19 -23.73 -5.09
N ASP A 133 7.25 -24.38 -4.62
CA ASP A 133 7.32 -24.99 -3.28
C ASP A 133 7.95 -24.03 -2.25
N ARG A 134 8.85 -23.15 -2.72
CA ARG A 134 9.58 -22.18 -1.89
C ARG A 134 9.88 -20.89 -2.63
N CYS A 135 10.08 -19.83 -1.87
CA CYS A 135 10.44 -18.50 -2.36
C CYS A 135 11.61 -17.91 -1.55
N GLU A 136 12.54 -17.27 -2.26
CA GLU A 136 13.66 -16.52 -1.70
C GLU A 136 13.59 -15.08 -2.20
N TRP A 137 13.57 -14.12 -1.26
CA TRP A 137 13.65 -12.70 -1.57
C TRP A 137 15.06 -12.18 -1.38
N LYS A 138 15.50 -11.32 -2.30
CA LYS A 138 16.81 -10.69 -2.25
C LYS A 138 16.71 -9.21 -2.61
N SER A 139 17.36 -8.35 -1.84
CA SER A 139 17.63 -6.97 -2.24
C SER A 139 19.13 -6.82 -2.54
N LYS A 140 19.87 -6.11 -1.68
CA LYS A 140 21.34 -6.09 -1.67
C LYS A 140 21.89 -7.46 -1.22
N GLU A 141 21.24 -8.03 -0.22
CA GLU A 141 21.54 -9.34 0.35
C GLU A 141 20.26 -10.20 0.42
N PRO A 142 20.38 -11.53 0.59
CA PRO A 142 19.23 -12.39 0.85
C PRO A 142 18.46 -11.91 2.10
N ILE A 143 17.14 -11.86 1.99
CA ILE A 143 16.26 -11.41 3.07
C ILE A 143 15.81 -12.62 3.88
N THR A 144 16.12 -12.62 5.17
CA THR A 144 15.67 -13.67 6.09
C THR A 144 14.24 -13.42 6.54
N VAL A 145 13.37 -14.41 6.34
CA VAL A 145 11.95 -14.39 6.69
C VAL A 145 11.55 -15.65 7.48
N PRO A 146 10.65 -15.55 8.48
CA PRO A 146 10.11 -14.31 9.03
C PRO A 146 11.12 -13.59 9.95
N SER A 147 10.93 -12.29 10.15
CA SER A 147 11.63 -11.47 11.15
C SER A 147 10.71 -10.38 11.69
N TYR A 148 11.19 -9.53 12.60
CA TYR A 148 10.39 -8.41 13.11
C TYR A 148 10.00 -7.37 12.05
N ARG A 149 10.78 -7.24 10.96
CA ARG A 149 10.49 -6.31 9.84
C ARG A 149 9.99 -6.97 8.58
N TYR A 150 10.25 -8.26 8.38
CA TYR A 150 9.95 -8.97 7.13
C TYR A 150 9.02 -10.15 7.35
N GLU A 151 7.91 -10.17 6.62
CA GLU A 151 6.93 -11.25 6.63
C GLU A 151 6.77 -11.83 5.21
N LEU A 152 6.74 -13.16 5.11
CA LEU A 152 6.47 -13.87 3.86
C LEU A 152 5.02 -14.36 3.86
N ASN A 153 4.22 -13.84 2.94
CA ASN A 153 2.81 -14.20 2.79
C ASN A 153 2.65 -15.56 2.11
N GLN A 154 1.43 -16.13 2.20
CA GLN A 154 1.08 -17.42 1.57
C GLN A 154 1.23 -17.42 0.04
N ASP A 155 1.05 -16.25 -0.60
CA ASP A 155 1.22 -16.04 -2.04
C ASP A 155 2.68 -15.76 -2.44
N PHE A 156 3.63 -15.98 -1.52
CA PHE A 156 5.06 -15.67 -1.63
C PHE A 156 5.40 -14.17 -1.72
N SER A 157 4.45 -13.28 -1.47
CA SER A 157 4.71 -11.84 -1.41
C SER A 157 5.47 -11.46 -0.12
N LEU A 158 6.33 -10.45 -0.22
CA LEU A 158 7.13 -9.95 0.91
C LEU A 158 6.48 -8.70 1.49
N THR A 159 6.13 -8.72 2.77
CA THR A 159 5.74 -7.52 3.52
C THR A 159 6.94 -6.98 4.27
N ILE A 160 7.22 -5.69 4.12
CA ILE A 160 8.26 -4.94 4.81
C ILE A 160 7.58 -3.92 5.74
N HIS A 161 7.84 -4.02 7.04
CA HIS A 161 7.36 -3.09 8.06
C HIS A 161 8.41 -2.01 8.36
N GLU A 162 7.92 -0.87 8.86
CA GLU A 162 8.75 0.26 9.33
C GLU A 162 9.79 0.70 8.29
N LEU A 163 9.34 1.04 7.09
CA LEU A 163 10.23 1.37 5.96
C LEU A 163 11.27 2.45 6.32
N GLU A 164 12.50 2.23 5.91
CA GLU A 164 13.61 3.17 6.04
C GLU A 164 14.10 3.62 4.66
N GLU A 165 14.79 4.76 4.58
CA GLU A 165 15.33 5.24 3.30
C GLU A 165 16.29 4.21 2.65
N ASN A 166 16.98 3.42 3.48
CA ASN A 166 17.92 2.38 3.04
C ASN A 166 17.25 1.16 2.41
N ASP A 167 15.94 0.99 2.61
CA ASP A 167 15.13 -0.05 1.97
C ASP A 167 14.81 0.30 0.51
N ARG A 168 15.11 1.52 0.08
CA ARG A 168 15.03 1.90 -1.34
C ARG A 168 15.94 0.99 -2.17
N GLY A 169 15.39 0.41 -3.24
CA GLY A 169 16.18 -0.38 -4.18
C GLY A 169 15.38 -1.36 -5.01
N GLU A 170 16.12 -2.29 -5.62
CA GLU A 170 15.56 -3.40 -6.39
C GLU A 170 15.46 -4.66 -5.50
N TYR A 171 14.28 -5.28 -5.52
CA TYR A 171 13.98 -6.53 -4.84
C TYR A 171 13.72 -7.60 -5.91
N THR A 172 14.34 -8.76 -5.75
CA THR A 172 14.13 -9.92 -6.61
C THR A 172 13.44 -11.01 -5.82
N CYS A 173 12.29 -11.46 -6.31
CA CYS A 173 11.62 -12.66 -5.84
C CYS A 173 12.11 -13.84 -6.68
N THR A 174 12.60 -14.91 -6.06
CA THR A 174 12.99 -16.15 -6.74
C THR A 174 12.20 -17.31 -6.19
N VAL A 175 11.36 -17.90 -7.03
CA VAL A 175 10.54 -19.07 -6.66
C VAL A 175 11.11 -20.32 -7.27
N THR A 176 11.11 -21.40 -6.50
CA THR A 176 11.64 -22.70 -6.91
C THR A 176 10.54 -23.76 -6.82
N ASN A 177 10.45 -24.58 -7.86
CA ASN A 177 9.72 -25.83 -7.82
C ASN A 177 10.73 -26.98 -7.69
N ASP A 178 10.67 -27.73 -6.59
CA ASP A 178 11.60 -28.83 -6.34
C ASP A 178 11.20 -30.12 -7.10
N HIS A 179 10.07 -30.12 -7.82
CA HIS A 179 9.62 -31.24 -8.65
C HIS A 179 10.37 -31.32 -9.99
N SER A 180 10.68 -32.55 -10.43
CA SER A 180 11.22 -32.97 -11.75
C SER A 180 12.45 -32.25 -12.36
N GLY A 181 13.01 -31.22 -11.70
CA GLY A 181 14.09 -30.43 -12.28
C GLY A 181 14.69 -29.31 -11.42
N LEU A 182 14.16 -29.02 -10.23
CA LEU A 182 14.55 -27.83 -9.43
C LEU A 182 14.50 -26.54 -10.27
N GLU A 183 13.41 -26.38 -11.02
CA GLU A 183 13.25 -25.25 -11.93
C GLU A 183 12.96 -23.98 -11.13
N LYS A 184 13.60 -22.88 -11.53
CA LYS A 184 13.53 -21.59 -10.83
C LYS A 184 13.00 -20.49 -11.74
N ARG A 185 12.24 -19.58 -11.17
CA ARG A 185 11.81 -18.34 -11.83
C ARG A 185 12.11 -17.16 -10.92
N SER A 186 12.59 -16.07 -11.50
CA SER A 186 12.87 -14.83 -10.76
C SER A 186 12.28 -13.62 -11.45
N GLU A 187 11.75 -12.68 -10.68
CA GLU A 187 11.23 -11.40 -11.17
C GLU A 187 11.67 -10.26 -10.26
N LYS A 188 11.78 -9.06 -10.84
CA LYS A 188 12.32 -7.86 -10.19
C LYS A 188 11.24 -6.81 -9.95
N ILE A 189 11.30 -6.19 -8.77
CA ILE A 189 10.42 -5.10 -8.34
C ILE A 189 11.29 -3.97 -7.81
N THR A 190 10.96 -2.73 -8.17
CA THR A 190 11.62 -1.53 -7.63
C THR A 190 10.79 -0.93 -6.51
N LEU A 191 11.43 -0.62 -5.38
CA LEU A 191 10.85 0.11 -4.26
C LEU A 191 11.55 1.47 -4.13
N ASP A 192 10.79 2.55 -4.29
CA ASP A 192 11.20 3.90 -3.93
C ASP A 192 10.67 4.22 -2.52
N VAL A 193 11.57 4.66 -1.63
CA VAL A 193 11.21 5.08 -0.28
C VAL A 193 11.48 6.56 -0.12
N VAL A 194 10.42 7.34 0.05
CA VAL A 194 10.47 8.78 0.26
C VAL A 194 10.47 9.04 1.76
N PRO A 195 11.28 9.99 2.27
CA PRO A 195 11.21 10.38 3.67
C PRO A 195 9.79 10.82 4.02
N PHE A 196 9.17 10.13 4.97
CA PHE A 196 7.93 10.57 5.58
C PHE A 196 8.24 11.84 6.35
N CYS A 197 7.96 12.98 5.71
CA CYS A 197 8.30 14.31 6.19
C CYS A 197 9.77 14.49 6.58
N LYS A 198 10.60 15.05 5.67
CA LYS A 198 11.95 15.56 5.99
C LYS A 198 11.97 16.28 7.35
N LYS A 199 12.82 15.87 8.30
CA LYS A 199 13.04 16.62 9.55
C LYS A 199 13.38 18.08 9.22
N ILE A 200 12.85 19.03 10.00
CA ILE A 200 13.13 20.45 9.83
C ILE A 200 14.63 20.68 10.10
N ASP A 201 15.36 21.19 9.11
CA ASP A 201 16.69 21.74 9.32
C ASP A 201 16.58 23.21 9.75
N TRP A 202 16.49 23.42 11.06
CA TRP A 202 16.35 24.76 11.67
C TRP A 202 17.49 25.72 11.30
N LYS A 203 18.65 25.21 10.87
CA LYS A 203 19.81 26.05 10.51
C LYS A 203 19.74 26.54 9.06
N ASN A 204 18.90 25.93 8.23
CA ASN A 204 18.76 26.28 6.83
C ASN A 204 17.85 27.51 6.67
N LYS A 205 18.44 28.66 6.31
CA LYS A 205 17.71 29.92 6.10
C LYS A 205 16.67 29.86 4.96
N GLY A 206 16.82 28.94 4.00
CA GLY A 206 15.85 28.74 2.92
C GLY A 206 14.75 27.71 3.24
N GLN A 207 14.78 27.09 4.42
CA GLN A 207 13.89 25.97 4.75
C GLN A 207 12.41 26.37 4.74
N LYS A 208 12.10 27.59 5.18
CA LYS A 208 10.73 28.13 5.17
C LYS A 208 10.17 28.19 3.75
N ASP A 209 10.93 28.74 2.81
CA ASP A 209 10.51 28.86 1.40
C ASP A 209 10.42 27.50 0.72
N GLU A 210 11.33 26.57 1.03
CA GLU A 210 11.26 25.18 0.55
C GLU A 210 9.98 24.49 1.05
N LEU A 211 9.68 24.59 2.35
CA LEU A 211 8.45 24.04 2.94
C LEU A 211 7.20 24.66 2.33
N LEU A 212 7.18 25.99 2.14
CA LEU A 212 6.05 26.68 1.53
C LEU A 212 5.83 26.22 0.07
N LYS A 213 6.91 26.02 -0.68
CA LYS A 213 6.85 25.48 -2.04
C LYS A 213 6.29 24.05 -2.04
N GLU A 214 6.79 23.18 -1.16
CA GLU A 214 6.29 21.81 -1.03
C GLU A 214 4.80 21.78 -0.62
N VAL A 215 4.36 22.65 0.31
CA VAL A 215 2.94 22.80 0.68
C VAL A 215 2.08 23.17 -0.53
N LYS A 216 2.54 24.12 -1.36
CA LYS A 216 1.84 24.54 -2.59
C LYS A 216 1.80 23.45 -3.65
N GLU A 217 2.84 22.63 -3.76
CA GLU A 217 2.90 21.50 -4.69
C GLU A 217 1.99 20.33 -4.28
N ILE A 218 1.86 20.06 -2.97
CA ILE A 218 1.05 18.95 -2.44
C ILE A 218 -0.43 19.34 -2.35
N ALA A 219 -0.75 20.61 -2.09
CA ALA A 219 -2.12 21.08 -1.89
C ALA A 219 -3.02 20.86 -3.12
N LYS A 220 -4.22 20.29 -2.92
CA LYS A 220 -5.23 20.02 -3.96
C LYS A 220 -6.61 20.53 -3.53
N GLU A 221 -7.39 21.07 -4.47
CA GLU A 221 -8.72 21.72 -4.24
C GLU A 221 -9.73 20.86 -3.46
N ASN A 222 -9.60 19.54 -3.54
CA ASN A 222 -10.50 18.59 -2.89
C ASN A 222 -10.11 18.25 -1.44
N PHE A 223 -8.97 18.75 -0.94
CA PHE A 223 -8.50 18.51 0.42
C PHE A 223 -9.30 19.34 1.44
N ARG A 224 -9.71 18.66 2.51
CA ARG A 224 -10.39 19.26 3.66
C ARG A 224 -9.74 18.78 4.96
N ILE A 225 -9.39 19.72 5.83
CA ILE A 225 -8.79 19.43 7.12
C ILE A 225 -9.80 19.81 8.20
N LEU A 226 -10.16 18.87 9.08
CA LEU A 226 -11.10 19.11 10.16
C LEU A 226 -10.36 19.20 11.49
N LEU A 227 -10.35 20.38 12.11
CA LEU A 227 -9.74 20.58 13.42
C LEU A 227 -10.75 20.26 14.52
N TYR A 228 -10.40 19.34 15.41
CA TYR A 228 -11.20 18.94 16.57
C TYR A 228 -10.37 18.98 17.84
N GLY A 229 -10.92 19.41 18.98
CA GLY A 229 -10.15 19.54 20.21
C GLY A 229 -10.86 20.33 21.29
N HIS A 230 -10.33 20.31 22.52
CA HIS A 230 -10.88 21.01 23.69
C HIS A 230 -11.05 22.52 23.47
N THR A 231 -11.88 23.16 24.29
CA THR A 231 -11.95 24.64 24.31
C THR A 231 -10.57 25.18 24.71
N ASN A 232 -10.11 26.24 24.03
CA ASN A 232 -8.77 26.81 24.26
C ASN A 232 -7.60 25.85 23.94
N SER A 233 -7.81 24.81 23.14
CA SER A 233 -6.72 23.94 22.66
C SER A 233 -5.86 24.56 21.54
N GLY A 234 -6.18 25.78 21.08
CA GLY A 234 -5.38 26.49 20.07
C GLY A 234 -5.79 26.24 18.61
N LYS A 235 -6.99 25.70 18.34
CA LYS A 235 -7.49 25.46 16.97
C LYS A 235 -7.53 26.72 16.09
N SER A 236 -8.27 27.75 16.52
CA SER A 236 -8.38 29.00 15.76
C SER A 236 -7.05 29.77 15.70
N SER A 237 -6.24 29.70 16.78
CA SER A 237 -4.89 30.25 16.80
C SER A 237 -3.96 29.60 15.77
N PHE A 238 -4.07 28.28 15.58
CA PHE A 238 -3.30 27.56 14.58
C PHE A 238 -3.66 28.00 13.16
N ILE A 239 -4.96 28.15 12.86
CA ILE A 239 -5.42 28.66 11.55
C ILE A 239 -4.84 30.05 11.26
N ASN A 240 -4.90 30.96 12.22
CA ASN A 240 -4.37 32.31 12.05
C ASN A 240 -2.84 32.29 11.89
N SER A 241 -2.16 31.46 12.67
CA SER A 241 -0.70 31.29 12.59
C SER A 241 -0.28 30.73 11.22
N LEU A 242 -1.03 29.77 10.67
CA LEU A 242 -0.81 29.26 9.31
C LEU A 242 -0.99 30.35 8.25
N LYS A 243 -2.02 31.20 8.37
CA LYS A 243 -2.21 32.32 7.44
C LYS A 243 -1.02 33.26 7.48
N THR A 244 -0.52 33.61 8.67
CA THR A 244 0.68 34.42 8.84
C THR A 244 1.91 33.75 8.20
N ALA A 245 2.15 32.46 8.48
CA ALA A 245 3.30 31.74 7.94
C ALA A 245 3.27 31.61 6.40
N VAL A 246 2.08 31.53 5.79
CA VAL A 246 1.90 31.39 4.34
C VAL A 246 1.98 32.74 3.61
N THR A 247 1.44 33.81 4.21
CA THR A 247 1.37 35.14 3.59
C THR A 247 2.59 36.01 3.92
N GLY A 248 3.26 35.74 5.04
CA GLY A 248 4.26 36.64 5.62
C GLY A 248 3.66 37.89 6.26
N GLU A 249 2.34 38.05 6.25
CA GLU A 249 1.63 39.20 6.83
C GLU A 249 0.95 38.78 8.14
N LEU A 250 1.05 39.63 9.16
CA LEU A 250 0.32 39.44 10.41
C LEU A 250 -1.18 39.49 10.09
N SER A 251 -1.87 38.37 10.25
CA SER A 251 -3.32 38.30 10.06
C SER A 251 -4.01 39.22 11.08
N GLU A 252 -4.80 40.19 10.62
CA GLU A 252 -5.67 40.98 11.50
C GLU A 252 -6.54 40.03 12.33
N ILE A 253 -6.39 40.11 13.65
CA ILE A 253 -7.05 39.23 14.61
C ILE A 253 -8.56 39.49 14.56
N THR A 254 -9.37 38.53 14.09
CA THR A 254 -10.76 38.47 14.56
C THR A 254 -10.73 38.27 16.08
N PRO A 255 -11.41 39.12 16.88
CA PRO A 255 -11.13 39.26 18.30
C PRO A 255 -11.19 37.96 19.08
N GLN A 256 -10.28 37.82 20.05
CA GLN A 256 -10.41 36.89 21.17
C GLN A 256 -11.85 36.83 21.67
N GLY A 257 -12.33 35.61 21.92
CA GLY A 257 -13.69 35.33 22.33
C GLY A 257 -14.19 36.29 23.41
N SER A 258 -15.16 37.13 23.05
CA SER A 258 -16.01 37.80 24.00
C SER A 258 -17.01 36.79 24.56
N THR A 259 -16.90 36.54 25.86
CA THR A 259 -18.01 36.24 26.79
C THR A 259 -19.01 35.13 26.40
N ASP A 260 -18.86 33.99 27.09
CA ASP A 260 -19.91 33.07 27.57
C ASP A 260 -21.00 32.52 26.64
N GLN A 261 -20.89 32.68 25.32
CA GLN A 261 -21.73 31.93 24.38
C GLN A 261 -20.89 31.38 23.23
N SER A 262 -20.76 30.04 23.20
CA SER A 262 -20.24 29.28 22.06
C SER A 262 -21.08 29.58 20.81
N LYS A 263 -20.67 30.57 20.02
CA LYS A 263 -21.22 30.85 18.69
C LYS A 263 -20.41 30.11 17.64
N THR A 264 -20.75 28.85 17.35
CA THR A 264 -20.55 28.31 15.99
C THR A 264 -21.38 27.06 15.72
N THR A 265 -22.56 27.28 15.14
CA THR A 265 -23.32 26.32 14.31
C THR A 265 -23.10 26.63 12.83
N LYS A 266 -21.86 26.98 12.44
CA LYS A 266 -21.51 27.29 11.06
C LYS A 266 -20.21 26.59 10.70
N ASP A 267 -20.29 25.59 9.82
CA ASP A 267 -19.17 25.10 9.02
C ASP A 267 -18.51 26.28 8.29
N SER A 268 -17.52 26.93 8.92
CA SER A 268 -16.71 27.95 8.26
C SER A 268 -15.56 27.26 7.54
N HIS A 269 -15.77 26.97 6.25
CA HIS A 269 -14.67 26.60 5.36
C HIS A 269 -13.73 27.79 5.21
N LEU A 270 -12.59 27.74 5.89
CA LEU A 270 -11.58 28.80 5.86
C LEU A 270 -10.54 28.45 4.79
N LYS A 271 -10.35 29.34 3.82
CA LYS A 271 -9.21 29.31 2.91
C LYS A 271 -7.99 29.91 3.62
N ILE A 272 -6.83 29.27 3.44
CA ILE A 272 -5.54 29.77 3.93
C ILE A 272 -4.85 30.44 2.75
N ALA A 273 -4.96 31.77 2.65
CA ALA A 273 -4.42 32.54 1.53
C ALA A 273 -4.85 31.95 0.17
N ASP A 274 -3.89 31.76 -0.74
CA ASP A 274 -4.10 31.19 -2.07
C ASP A 274 -4.00 29.66 -2.11
N LEU A 275 -3.94 28.98 -0.95
CA LEU A 275 -3.83 27.53 -0.93
C LEU A 275 -5.16 26.88 -1.35
N PRO A 276 -5.13 25.89 -2.27
CA PRO A 276 -6.31 25.27 -2.81
C PRO A 276 -6.84 24.19 -1.85
N PHE A 277 -7.13 24.49 -0.60
CA PHE A 277 -7.82 23.55 0.30
C PHE A 277 -8.59 24.32 1.37
N THR A 278 -9.44 23.62 2.13
CA THR A 278 -10.22 24.24 3.21
C THR A 278 -9.91 23.62 4.56
N ILE A 279 -9.77 24.45 5.59
CA ILE A 279 -9.74 24.01 6.98
C ILE A 279 -11.10 24.32 7.62
N CYS A 280 -11.66 23.34 8.34
CA CYS A 280 -12.87 23.46 9.14
C CYS A 280 -12.50 23.53 10.62
N ASP A 281 -12.89 24.60 11.31
CA ASP A 281 -12.72 24.74 12.76
C ASP A 281 -13.99 24.26 13.49
N THR A 282 -13.84 23.37 14.47
CA THR A 282 -14.98 22.90 15.30
C THR A 282 -14.99 23.59 16.66
N SER A 283 -16.17 23.71 17.27
CA SER A 283 -16.27 24.24 18.64
C SER A 283 -15.62 23.30 19.65
N GLY A 284 -15.00 23.86 20.69
CA GLY A 284 -14.48 23.05 21.80
C GLY A 284 -15.57 22.27 22.55
N PHE A 285 -15.24 21.04 22.96
CA PHE A 285 -16.23 20.06 23.44
C PHE A 285 -16.41 20.00 24.96
N ASP A 286 -15.96 21.01 25.70
CA ASP A 286 -15.94 20.97 27.18
C ASP A 286 -17.28 21.27 27.87
N ASN A 287 -18.30 21.72 27.14
CA ASN A 287 -19.63 21.93 27.71
C ASN A 287 -20.45 20.62 27.72
N THR A 288 -20.70 20.13 28.93
CA THR A 288 -21.32 18.85 29.30
C THR A 288 -22.73 18.59 28.75
N ALA A 289 -23.38 19.56 28.11
CA ALA A 289 -24.66 19.36 27.41
C ALA A 289 -24.52 19.07 25.90
N LYS A 290 -23.39 19.43 25.27
CA LYS A 290 -23.11 19.23 23.83
C LYS A 290 -21.92 18.31 23.56
N GLY A 291 -21.05 18.08 24.54
CA GLY A 291 -19.88 17.18 24.41
C GLY A 291 -20.23 15.76 23.95
N ASP A 292 -21.44 15.26 24.26
CA ASP A 292 -21.89 13.92 23.87
C ASP A 292 -22.28 13.78 22.39
N ARG A 293 -22.55 14.88 21.68
CA ARG A 293 -22.95 14.84 20.27
C ARG A 293 -21.84 15.15 19.28
N ILE A 294 -20.72 15.72 19.74
CA ILE A 294 -19.66 16.15 18.82
C ILE A 294 -19.04 14.98 18.05
N ASP A 295 -18.90 13.79 18.64
CA ASP A 295 -18.44 12.61 17.91
C ASP A 295 -19.42 12.22 16.79
N VAL A 296 -20.72 12.40 17.01
CA VAL A 296 -21.77 12.15 16.02
C VAL A 296 -21.75 13.22 14.92
N ASP A 297 -21.60 14.48 15.29
CA ASP A 297 -21.54 15.61 14.37
C ASP A 297 -20.28 15.54 13.48
N LEU A 298 -19.12 15.16 14.05
CA LEU A 298 -17.89 14.89 13.30
C LEU A 298 -18.09 13.75 12.29
N LEU A 299 -18.69 12.63 12.71
CA LEU A 299 -18.97 11.52 11.80
C LEU A 299 -19.98 11.90 10.72
N ASN A 300 -20.96 12.75 11.05
CA ASN A 300 -21.91 13.28 10.08
C ASN A 300 -21.22 14.20 9.05
N ILE A 301 -20.30 15.07 9.49
CA ILE A 301 -19.48 15.90 8.60
C ILE A 301 -18.65 15.02 7.66
N LEU A 302 -17.96 14.01 8.20
CA LEU A 302 -17.14 13.07 7.42
C LEU A 302 -17.96 12.27 6.40
N GLN A 303 -19.20 11.92 6.77
CA GLN A 303 -20.14 11.20 5.90
C GLN A 303 -20.98 12.14 5.01
N ASN A 304 -20.75 13.46 5.09
CA ASN A 304 -21.49 14.49 4.39
C ASN A 304 -23.03 14.42 4.63
N LYS A 305 -23.43 13.96 5.82
CA LYS A 305 -24.82 13.89 6.30
C LYS A 305 -25.13 15.21 7.03
N LYS A 306 -25.99 16.06 6.47
CA LYS A 306 -26.36 17.34 7.09
C LYS A 306 -27.08 17.15 8.43
N GLU A 307 -26.85 18.08 9.36
CA GLU A 307 -27.66 18.28 10.57
C GLU A 307 -29.13 18.56 10.20
N THR A 308 -30.04 17.81 10.81
CA THR A 308 -31.48 18.10 10.82
C THR A 308 -31.80 19.07 11.96
N GLY A 309 -32.08 20.34 11.64
CA GLY A 309 -32.63 21.31 12.60
C GLY A 309 -32.84 22.73 12.06
N ASN A 310 -34.06 23.00 11.54
CA ASN A 310 -34.79 24.27 11.25
C ASN A 310 -33.96 25.54 10.95
N SER A 311 -34.02 26.20 9.79
CA SER A 311 -35.14 26.49 8.87
C SER A 311 -34.61 26.80 7.45
N ASP A 312 -35.49 26.65 6.46
CA ASP A 312 -35.42 27.14 5.08
C ASP A 312 -34.38 26.49 4.13
N THR A 313 -34.76 25.27 3.74
CA THR A 313 -34.64 24.66 2.41
C THR A 313 -33.35 24.88 1.62
N VAL A 314 -32.38 24.00 1.84
CA VAL A 314 -31.45 23.57 0.78
C VAL A 314 -31.66 22.08 0.55
N LYS A 315 -32.11 21.71 -0.66
CA LYS A 315 -32.39 20.33 -1.08
C LYS A 315 -31.16 19.42 -0.88
N PRO A 316 -31.34 18.15 -0.47
CA PRO A 316 -30.24 17.22 -0.19
C PRO A 316 -29.48 16.88 -1.49
N ARG A 317 -28.14 16.94 -1.46
CA ARG A 317 -27.37 16.01 -2.30
C ARG A 317 -27.59 14.63 -1.68
N LYS A 318 -28.02 13.67 -2.50
CA LYS A 318 -28.26 12.27 -2.08
C LYS A 318 -27.08 11.78 -1.23
N PRO A 319 -27.31 10.95 -0.20
CA PRO A 319 -26.21 10.25 0.47
C PRO A 319 -25.40 9.53 -0.61
N ILE A 320 -24.11 9.81 -0.65
CA ILE A 320 -23.21 9.11 -1.57
C ILE A 320 -23.25 7.63 -1.16
N HIS A 321 -23.80 6.77 -2.02
CA HIS A 321 -23.71 5.33 -1.86
C HIS A 321 -22.22 4.94 -1.78
N ALA A 322 -21.91 3.89 -1.00
CA ALA A 322 -20.54 3.42 -0.78
C ALA A 322 -19.74 3.13 -2.08
N ALA A 323 -20.41 3.03 -3.23
CA ALA A 323 -19.82 2.87 -4.56
C ALA A 323 -19.29 4.18 -5.21
N ASP A 324 -19.60 5.38 -4.67
CA ASP A 324 -19.18 6.68 -5.25
C ASP A 324 -18.11 7.38 -4.36
N ARG A 325 -17.28 6.58 -3.66
CA ARG A 325 -16.21 7.08 -2.74
C ARG A 325 -15.22 8.01 -3.45
N SER A 326 -15.02 7.85 -4.76
CA SER A 326 -14.18 8.72 -5.60
C SER A 326 -14.65 10.18 -5.67
N LYS A 327 -15.90 10.47 -5.28
CA LYS A 327 -16.48 11.83 -5.23
C LYS A 327 -16.60 12.40 -3.82
N LEU A 328 -16.14 11.69 -2.79
CA LEU A 328 -16.13 12.22 -1.42
C LEU A 328 -15.00 13.26 -1.28
N PRO A 329 -15.23 14.38 -0.58
CA PRO A 329 -14.14 15.28 -0.22
C PRO A 329 -13.15 14.55 0.70
N MET A 330 -11.86 14.74 0.43
CA MET A 330 -10.79 14.08 1.20
C MET A 330 -10.65 14.75 2.56
N PHE A 331 -10.89 14.02 3.64
CA PHE A 331 -10.80 14.54 5.00
C PHE A 331 -9.60 13.99 5.77
N CYS A 332 -8.87 14.89 6.44
CA CYS A 332 -7.95 14.54 7.52
C CYS A 332 -8.47 15.17 8.81
N VAL A 333 -8.61 14.35 9.86
CA VAL A 333 -9.08 14.82 11.16
C VAL A 333 -7.87 15.11 12.03
N VAL A 334 -7.75 16.35 12.48
CA VAL A 334 -6.64 16.81 13.32
C VAL A 334 -7.18 17.01 14.73
N TYR A 335 -6.72 16.18 15.67
CA TYR A 335 -6.99 16.37 17.09
C TYR A 335 -6.00 17.35 17.69
N VAL A 336 -6.48 18.54 18.03
CA VAL A 336 -5.70 19.64 18.59
C VAL A 336 -5.76 19.59 20.11
N VAL A 337 -4.60 19.38 20.73
CA VAL A 337 -4.42 19.29 22.18
C VAL A 337 -3.35 20.27 22.63
N ALA A 338 -3.58 20.97 23.74
CA ALA A 338 -2.55 21.80 24.35
C ALA A 338 -1.60 20.93 25.19
N CYS A 339 -0.29 21.17 25.12
CA CYS A 339 0.71 20.33 25.80
C CYS A 339 0.45 20.20 27.32
N ASN A 340 0.05 21.30 27.98
CA ASN A 340 -0.24 21.35 29.40
C ASN A 340 -1.50 20.56 29.81
N MET A 341 -2.31 20.13 28.85
CA MET A 341 -3.54 19.36 29.08
C MET A 341 -3.35 17.86 28.86
N VAL A 342 -2.26 17.41 28.24
CA VAL A 342 -2.04 16.00 27.84
C VAL A 342 -2.19 15.04 29.03
N LYS A 343 -1.50 15.32 30.13
CA LYS A 343 -1.57 14.51 31.36
C LYS A 343 -2.95 14.59 32.04
N LEU A 344 -3.66 15.71 31.86
CA LEU A 344 -4.95 16.01 32.49
C LEU A 344 -6.16 15.47 31.71
N ILE A 345 -5.97 14.88 30.53
CA ILE A 345 -7.09 14.28 29.78
C ILE A 345 -7.63 13.08 30.58
N PRO A 346 -8.93 13.09 30.97
CA PRO A 346 -9.58 11.97 31.66
C PRO A 346 -9.66 10.72 30.77
N ASP A 347 -9.58 9.54 31.39
CA ASP A 347 -9.60 8.25 30.67
C ASP A 347 -10.86 8.05 29.84
N GLU A 348 -12.01 8.54 30.30
CA GLU A 348 -13.27 8.52 29.56
C GLU A 348 -13.16 9.27 28.22
N LYS A 349 -12.52 10.44 28.22
CA LYS A 349 -12.27 11.22 27.00
C LYS A 349 -11.27 10.51 26.09
N CYS A 350 -10.21 9.91 26.64
CA CYS A 350 -9.26 9.09 25.88
C CYS A 350 -9.95 7.90 25.19
N ALA A 351 -10.86 7.21 25.88
CA ALA A 351 -11.63 6.09 25.33
C ALA A 351 -12.54 6.53 24.17
N ARG A 352 -13.17 7.71 24.29
CA ARG A 352 -13.98 8.28 23.21
C ARG A 352 -13.14 8.65 21.98
N ILE A 353 -11.98 9.27 22.18
CA ILE A 353 -11.05 9.59 21.10
C ILE A 353 -10.60 8.31 20.38
N LYS A 354 -10.26 7.25 21.12
CA LYS A 354 -9.95 5.91 20.56
C LYS A 354 -11.09 5.34 19.73
N LEU A 355 -12.32 5.44 20.21
CA LEU A 355 -13.51 4.97 19.48
C LEU A 355 -13.72 5.78 18.19
N LEU A 356 -13.58 7.10 18.27
CA LEU A 356 -13.69 7.98 17.12
C LEU A 356 -12.61 7.70 16.09
N GLN A 357 -11.35 7.53 16.51
CA GLN A 357 -10.23 7.14 15.65
C GLN A 357 -10.56 5.89 14.84
N ARG A 358 -11.02 4.81 15.50
CA ARG A 358 -11.40 3.57 14.80
C ARG A 358 -12.50 3.78 13.76
N LYS A 359 -13.49 4.63 14.06
CA LYS A 359 -14.58 4.94 13.12
C LYS A 359 -14.08 5.78 11.94
N ILE A 360 -13.17 6.72 12.18
CA ILE A 360 -12.50 7.53 11.13
C ILE A 360 -11.71 6.61 10.20
N GLU A 361 -10.93 5.68 10.77
CA GLU A 361 -10.14 4.69 10.01
C GLU A 361 -11.03 3.73 9.22
N GLN A 362 -12.17 3.29 9.77
CA GLN A 362 -13.17 2.46 9.05
C GLN A 362 -13.83 3.19 7.88
N LEU A 363 -13.99 4.51 7.99
CA LEU A 363 -14.44 5.35 6.88
C LEU A 363 -13.32 5.64 5.88
N GLY A 364 -12.10 5.19 6.18
CA GLY A 364 -10.96 5.31 5.28
C GLY A 364 -10.28 6.67 5.31
N PHE A 365 -10.45 7.41 6.42
CA PHE A 365 -9.77 8.66 6.71
C PHE A 365 -8.67 8.42 7.76
N GLN A 366 -7.76 9.38 7.93
CA GLN A 366 -6.74 9.34 8.99
C GLN A 366 -6.95 10.42 10.04
N MET A 367 -6.57 10.08 11.27
CA MET A 367 -6.52 11.00 12.40
C MET A 367 -5.05 11.31 12.76
N VAL A 368 -4.74 12.58 12.97
CA VAL A 368 -3.43 13.06 13.44
C VAL A 368 -3.59 13.91 14.69
N ILE A 369 -2.54 14.06 15.47
CA ILE A 369 -2.53 14.92 16.66
C ILE A 369 -1.69 16.16 16.36
N LEU A 370 -2.23 17.32 16.72
CA LEU A 370 -1.51 18.59 16.75
C LEU A 370 -1.36 19.03 18.21
N ILE A 371 -0.12 19.05 18.69
CA ILE A 371 0.23 19.51 20.04
C ILE A 371 0.56 21.00 19.96
N THR A 372 -0.24 21.82 20.63
CA THR A 372 -0.07 23.29 20.65
C THR A 372 0.43 23.78 22.01
N LYS A 373 0.71 25.08 22.09
CA LYS A 373 1.14 25.78 23.32
C LYS A 373 2.43 25.24 23.92
N ILE A 374 3.33 24.74 23.08
CA ILE A 374 4.60 24.13 23.50
C ILE A 374 5.51 25.10 24.27
N ASP A 375 5.29 26.42 24.10
CA ASP A 375 5.90 27.49 24.90
C ASP A 375 5.60 27.40 26.41
N LEU A 376 4.51 26.71 26.79
CA LEU A 376 4.19 26.41 28.19
C LEU A 376 5.01 25.23 28.73
N LEU A 377 5.50 24.35 27.85
CA LEU A 377 6.35 23.24 28.23
C LEU A 377 7.79 23.74 28.43
N MET A 378 8.28 24.54 27.48
CA MET A 378 9.64 25.08 27.49
C MET A 378 9.66 26.54 27.04
N LYS A 379 10.46 27.37 27.73
CA LYS A 379 10.69 28.77 27.35
C LYS A 379 11.80 28.95 26.31
N GLU A 380 12.25 27.85 25.71
CA GLU A 380 13.34 27.83 24.74
C GLU A 380 12.81 27.96 23.31
N ASP A 381 13.71 28.12 22.36
CA ASP A 381 13.40 28.20 20.93
C ASP A 381 12.73 26.90 20.45
N ILE A 382 11.72 27.02 19.58
CA ILE A 382 10.98 25.88 18.99
C ILE A 382 11.92 24.88 18.29
N SER A 383 13.05 25.35 17.74
CA SER A 383 14.08 24.51 17.14
C SER A 383 14.70 23.50 18.11
N MET A 384 14.76 23.82 19.40
CA MET A 384 15.25 22.92 20.46
C MET A 384 14.14 22.01 20.99
N THR A 385 12.88 22.33 20.70
CA THR A 385 11.73 21.60 21.25
C THR A 385 11.57 20.20 20.68
N TYR A 386 11.79 20.00 19.38
CA TYR A 386 11.72 18.68 18.75
C TYR A 386 12.82 17.70 19.20
N GLY A 387 13.89 18.20 19.83
CA GLY A 387 14.96 17.37 20.41
C GLY A 387 14.85 17.15 21.92
N SER A 388 13.83 17.73 22.57
CA SER A 388 13.69 17.70 24.02
C SER A 388 13.02 16.43 24.53
N ASP A 389 13.58 15.86 25.58
CA ASP A 389 13.00 14.74 26.31
C ASP A 389 11.60 15.07 26.84
N GLN A 390 11.32 16.33 27.20
CA GLN A 390 10.02 16.73 27.73
C GLN A 390 8.90 16.59 26.70
N LEU A 391 9.15 16.99 25.45
CA LEU A 391 8.15 16.84 24.38
C LEU A 391 7.95 15.36 24.04
N ARG A 392 9.05 14.58 24.01
CA ARG A 392 8.99 13.14 23.78
C ARG A 392 8.18 12.42 24.86
N ASP A 393 8.35 12.79 26.12
CA ASP A 393 7.57 12.23 27.23
C ASP A 393 6.06 12.53 27.09
N GLU A 394 5.69 13.74 26.67
CA GLU A 394 4.27 14.08 26.42
C GLU A 394 3.70 13.31 25.22
N MET A 395 4.48 13.14 24.15
CA MET A 395 4.10 12.33 22.98
C MET A 395 3.94 10.85 23.36
N GLU A 396 4.83 10.30 24.18
CA GLU A 396 4.73 8.91 24.67
C GLU A 396 3.50 8.72 25.56
N VAL A 397 3.18 9.70 26.42
CA VAL A 397 1.95 9.69 27.23
C VAL A 397 0.70 9.71 26.33
N LEU A 398 0.68 10.55 25.29
CA LEU A 398 -0.42 10.57 24.31
C LEU A 398 -0.53 9.24 23.57
N HIS A 399 0.61 8.65 23.17
CA HIS A 399 0.66 7.37 22.49
C HIS A 399 0.03 6.28 23.35
N LYS A 400 0.42 6.19 24.63
CA LYS A 400 -0.16 5.22 25.58
C LYS A 400 -1.65 5.46 25.84
N LYS A 401 -2.06 6.72 26.04
CA LYS A 401 -3.45 7.07 26.37
C LYS A 401 -4.41 6.94 25.19
N ILE A 402 -4.02 7.38 24.00
CA ILE A 402 -4.90 7.53 22.82
C ILE A 402 -4.60 6.46 21.76
N GLY A 403 -3.41 5.88 21.71
CA GLY A 403 -3.06 4.83 20.74
C GLY A 403 -2.72 5.34 19.34
N ILE A 404 -2.49 6.65 19.19
CA ILE A 404 -1.99 7.24 17.96
C ILE A 404 -0.46 7.16 17.99
N ASP A 405 0.16 6.71 16.90
CA ASP A 405 1.62 6.62 16.72
C ASP A 405 2.26 8.02 16.78
N GLU A 406 3.42 8.15 17.44
CA GLU A 406 4.18 9.39 17.57
C GLU A 406 4.47 10.05 16.20
N LYS A 407 4.62 9.25 15.13
CA LYS A 407 4.81 9.76 13.77
C LYS A 407 3.63 10.57 13.21
N ASN A 408 2.46 10.43 13.84
CA ASN A 408 1.24 11.15 13.51
C ASN A 408 0.97 12.33 14.46
N MET A 409 1.96 12.72 15.26
CA MET A 409 1.88 13.84 16.19
C MET A 409 2.82 14.96 15.77
N TYR A 410 2.31 16.19 15.69
CA TYR A 410 3.07 17.36 15.27
C TYR A 410 2.98 18.46 16.33
N ALA A 411 4.13 18.99 16.73
CA ALA A 411 4.22 20.02 17.75
C ALA A 411 4.37 21.40 17.11
N VAL A 412 3.54 22.37 17.53
CA VAL A 412 3.56 23.73 16.99
C VAL A 412 3.45 24.77 18.09
N GLN A 413 4.10 25.91 17.87
CA GLN A 413 3.88 27.13 18.63
C GLN A 413 3.08 28.09 17.76
N ASN A 414 1.95 28.55 18.30
CA ASN A 414 1.08 29.50 17.60
C ASN A 414 1.47 30.93 17.98
N TYR A 415 1.27 31.88 17.07
CA TYR A 415 1.44 33.29 17.37
C TYR A 415 0.38 33.75 18.39
N CYS A 416 0.83 34.38 19.48
CA CYS A 416 -0.03 34.86 20.57
C CYS A 416 -0.23 36.39 20.56
N ARG A 417 0.60 37.15 19.82
CA ARG A 417 0.57 38.64 19.71
C ARG A 417 1.09 39.12 18.34
N GLU A 418 0.75 40.36 17.99
CA GLU A 418 1.23 41.12 16.80
C GLU A 418 2.69 41.58 16.93
N THR A 419 3.63 40.67 17.20
CA THR A 419 5.05 41.01 17.23
C THR A 419 5.83 40.02 16.41
N GLY A 420 6.36 40.46 15.27
CA GLY A 420 7.35 39.78 14.42
C GLY A 420 6.95 38.41 13.89
N THR A 421 7.18 38.16 12.60
CA THR A 421 7.25 36.77 12.10
C THR A 421 8.52 36.12 12.65
N ASP A 422 8.43 34.88 13.10
CA ASP A 422 9.56 34.06 13.54
C ASP A 422 9.73 32.92 12.55
N ASP A 423 10.92 32.83 11.95
CA ASP A 423 11.18 31.85 10.90
C ASP A 423 11.11 30.41 11.42
N HIS A 424 11.50 30.13 12.68
CA HIS A 424 11.39 28.78 13.23
C HIS A 424 9.92 28.44 13.52
N MET A 425 9.12 29.38 14.01
CA MET A 425 7.68 29.14 14.18
C MET A 425 6.99 28.88 12.83
N ASP A 426 7.31 29.68 11.81
CA ASP A 426 6.77 29.49 10.46
C ASP A 426 7.19 28.14 9.87
N GLN A 427 8.45 27.73 10.04
CA GLN A 427 8.94 26.41 9.62
C GLN A 427 8.17 25.29 10.31
N ALA A 428 7.93 25.37 11.62
CA ALA A 428 7.18 24.34 12.35
C ALA A 428 5.71 24.25 11.90
N LEU A 429 5.06 25.40 11.68
CA LEU A 429 3.68 25.48 11.21
C LEU A 429 3.54 24.91 9.78
N LEU A 430 4.42 25.34 8.86
CA LEU A 430 4.44 24.86 7.48
C LEU A 430 4.80 23.37 7.41
N TYR A 431 5.71 22.89 8.26
CA TYR A 431 6.05 21.48 8.36
C TYR A 431 4.86 20.63 8.81
N ALA A 432 4.18 21.03 9.89
CA ALA A 432 2.98 20.34 10.35
C ALA A 432 1.90 20.30 9.25
N LEU A 433 1.65 21.44 8.58
CA LEU A 433 0.70 21.51 7.47
C LEU A 433 1.11 20.59 6.30
N ARG A 434 2.39 20.63 5.90
CA ARG A 434 2.93 19.76 4.85
C ARG A 434 2.67 18.29 5.17
N CYS A 435 2.93 17.84 6.40
CA CYS A 435 2.71 16.46 6.80
C CYS A 435 1.23 16.06 6.77
N ILE A 436 0.34 16.96 7.19
CA ILE A 436 -1.11 16.74 7.11
C ILE A 436 -1.56 16.60 5.63
N LEU A 437 -1.07 17.45 4.74
CA LEU A 437 -1.38 17.40 3.31
C LEU A 437 -0.78 16.18 2.61
N GLN A 438 0.41 15.75 3.02
CA GLN A 438 1.05 14.55 2.48
C GLN A 438 0.22 13.31 2.80
N LYS A 439 -0.24 13.17 4.05
CA LYS A 439 -1.15 12.09 4.45
C LYS A 439 -2.44 12.07 3.63
N LEU A 440 -3.00 13.24 3.33
CA LEU A 440 -4.17 13.34 2.45
C LEU A 440 -3.88 12.84 1.02
N THR A 441 -2.68 13.11 0.50
CA THR A 441 -2.26 12.64 -0.82
C THR A 441 -2.13 11.11 -0.85
N ASP A 442 -1.54 10.53 0.18
CA ASP A 442 -1.33 9.07 0.26
C ASP A 442 -2.66 8.31 0.29
N ILE A 443 -3.65 8.84 1.01
CA ILE A 443 -5.01 8.30 1.02
C ILE A 443 -5.61 8.40 -0.39
N SER A 444 -5.38 9.51 -1.12
CA SER A 444 -5.91 9.71 -2.46
C SER A 444 -5.34 8.70 -3.46
N ASP A 445 -4.03 8.46 -3.41
CA ASP A 445 -3.34 7.57 -4.34
C ASP A 445 -3.69 6.09 -4.07
N ALA A 446 -3.89 5.72 -2.81
CA ALA A 446 -4.38 4.39 -2.43
C ALA A 446 -5.77 4.12 -3.01
N TYR A 447 -6.66 5.11 -3.04
CA TYR A 447 -7.99 4.97 -3.65
C TYR A 447 -7.98 5.02 -5.18
N GLY A 448 -7.11 5.81 -5.80
CA GLY A 448 -6.97 5.85 -7.25
C GLY A 448 -6.57 4.48 -7.83
N SER A 449 -5.67 3.79 -7.13
CA SER A 449 -5.18 2.47 -7.52
C SER A 449 -6.25 1.37 -7.46
N GLN A 450 -7.28 1.52 -6.63
CA GLN A 450 -8.36 0.52 -6.47
C GLN A 450 -9.49 0.66 -7.50
N ASN A 451 -9.64 1.82 -8.16
CA ASN A 451 -10.73 2.07 -9.12
C ASN A 451 -10.30 1.90 -10.58
N GLU A 452 -9.03 1.64 -10.87
CA GLU A 452 -8.55 1.30 -12.23
C GLU A 452 -8.68 -0.21 -12.54
N GLU A 453 -9.18 -1.02 -11.60
CA GLU A 453 -9.38 -2.46 -11.72
C GLU A 453 -10.86 -2.89 -11.91
N GLU A 454 -11.81 -1.95 -12.02
CA GLU A 454 -13.20 -2.19 -12.48
C GLU A 454 -13.42 -1.69 -13.91
#